data_AF-A0ABC8X3I9-F1
#
_entry.id   AF-A0ABC8X3I9-F1
#
_cell.length_a   1.000
_cell.length_b   1.000
_cell.length_c   1.000
_cell.angle_alpha   90.00
_cell.angle_beta   90.00
_cell.angle_gamma   90.00
#
_symmetry.space_group_name_H-M   'P 1'
#
loop_
_entity.id
_entity.type
_entity.pdbx_description
1 polymer ?
#
loop_
_entity_poly.entity_id
_entity_poly.type
_entity_poly.pdbx_seq_one_letter_code
_entity_poly.pdbx_strand_id
1 'polypeptide(L)'
;MDEDSAEQQAPVIGVSSCRVPTCPPWLQAAIADIEQRVRALAVDDAATEDSFAERAENYYQKRPQLVALLTDLHHRYLCLADRYVQSISKPHHAAAASCCSSDVDDRCSDADSSLSFQQHPSSSSSNDDPDAVVAELVVAWVEREILADEAERRRAEAARKIELQGSLVEVLESERLVLLGENARLGFRASAAEEEAAAAAAELGYTRRRAAEMARLLVKLREDHRVCMLGRKIEALQAQVYGLELRNRECYDAMAKWEADRKAGAAEIQRLRAENRRLAEEAAARRKGKGKGSGGWWWSRVRMAAEWTPCAPAATVRKVGQQMKGKDGGCFCI
;
A
#
# COMPACT_ATOMS: atom_id res chain seq x y z
N MET A 1 -6.28 -52.06 52.56
CA MET A 1 -6.37 -50.60 52.33
C MET A 1 -7.39 -50.44 51.21
N ASP A 2 -8.68 -50.69 51.39
CA ASP A 2 -9.61 -50.39 52.50
C ASP A 2 -9.53 -48.94 52.95
N GLU A 3 -10.34 -48.11 52.28
CA GLU A 3 -11.04 -46.89 52.76
C GLU A 3 -11.89 -46.41 51.55
N ASP A 4 -13.12 -46.90 51.36
CA ASP A 4 -14.38 -46.54 52.03
C ASP A 4 -14.89 -45.14 51.62
N SER A 5 -15.86 -45.13 50.71
CA SER A 5 -16.80 -44.00 50.48
C SER A 5 -18.13 -44.57 50.02
N ALA A 6 -18.81 -45.11 51.02
CA ALA A 6 -20.24 -45.34 51.19
C ALA A 6 -21.16 -44.84 50.06
N GLU A 7 -21.65 -45.82 49.33
CA GLU A 7 -22.90 -45.81 48.58
C GLU A 7 -24.07 -45.70 49.58
N GLN A 8 -24.67 -44.51 49.71
CA GLN A 8 -25.83 -44.30 50.57
C GLN A 8 -27.12 -44.48 49.77
N GLN A 9 -27.71 -45.66 49.94
CA GLN A 9 -29.06 -46.00 49.54
C GLN A 9 -29.99 -45.93 50.76
N ALA A 10 -30.95 -45.00 50.74
CA ALA A 10 -32.32 -45.10 51.28
C ALA A 10 -32.98 -43.70 51.27
N PRO A 11 -34.33 -43.56 51.25
CA PRO A 11 -35.37 -44.59 51.17
C PRO A 11 -36.34 -44.39 49.99
N VAL A 12 -36.93 -45.50 49.53
CA VAL A 12 -38.18 -45.49 48.78
C VAL A 12 -39.29 -45.11 49.77
N ILE A 13 -39.67 -43.83 49.77
CA ILE A 13 -40.85 -43.33 50.48
C ILE A 13 -41.99 -43.20 49.47
N GLY A 14 -43.15 -43.69 49.91
CA GLY A 14 -44.27 -44.06 49.07
C GLY A 14 -44.80 -42.95 48.17
N VAL A 15 -45.35 -43.42 47.05
CA VAL A 15 -46.24 -42.68 46.16
C VAL A 15 -47.48 -42.28 46.97
N SER A 16 -47.39 -41.16 47.65
CA SER A 16 -48.55 -40.42 48.13
C SER A 16 -49.20 -39.78 46.91
N SER A 17 -50.20 -40.48 46.38
CA SER A 17 -51.13 -39.98 45.36
C SER A 17 -51.92 -38.81 45.94
N CYS A 18 -51.31 -37.62 45.92
CA CYS A 18 -52.03 -36.36 45.93
C CYS A 18 -52.09 -35.91 44.48
N ARG A 19 -53.28 -36.02 43.87
CA ARG A 19 -53.53 -35.52 42.51
C ARG A 19 -53.10 -34.06 42.42
N VAL A 20 -51.90 -33.82 41.91
CA VAL A 20 -51.54 -32.53 41.33
C VAL A 20 -52.58 -32.28 40.24
N PRO A 21 -53.25 -31.11 40.19
CA PRO A 21 -54.08 -30.79 39.04
C PRO A 21 -53.15 -30.88 37.84
N THR A 22 -53.40 -31.87 36.98
CA THR A 22 -52.61 -32.16 35.78
C THR A 22 -52.35 -30.83 35.09
N CYS A 23 -51.11 -30.33 35.17
CA CYS A 23 -50.75 -29.06 34.57
C CYS A 23 -51.17 -29.16 33.10
N PRO A 24 -52.03 -28.24 32.59
CA PRO A 24 -52.59 -28.41 31.27
C PRO A 24 -51.46 -28.61 30.23
N PRO A 25 -51.63 -29.48 29.23
CA PRO A 25 -50.59 -29.74 28.23
C PRO A 25 -50.07 -28.47 27.54
N TRP A 26 -50.93 -27.45 27.41
CA TRP A 26 -50.57 -26.13 26.86
C TRP A 26 -49.64 -25.32 27.79
N LEU A 27 -49.80 -25.44 29.11
CA LEU A 27 -48.97 -24.76 30.11
C LEU A 27 -47.60 -25.42 30.19
N GLN A 28 -47.55 -26.76 30.15
CA GLN A 28 -46.28 -27.50 30.09
C GLN A 28 -45.48 -27.18 28.81
N ALA A 29 -46.14 -27.14 27.66
CA ALA A 29 -45.50 -26.77 26.39
C ALA A 29 -45.00 -25.32 26.38
N ALA A 30 -45.76 -24.39 26.95
CA ALA A 30 -45.35 -22.97 27.04
C ALA A 30 -44.17 -22.77 28.00
N ILE A 31 -44.17 -23.45 29.15
CA ILE A 31 -43.04 -23.42 30.09
C ILE A 31 -41.79 -24.02 29.44
N ALA A 32 -41.92 -25.15 28.74
CA ALA A 32 -40.78 -25.77 28.04
C ALA A 32 -40.18 -24.88 26.93
N ASP A 33 -41.00 -24.14 26.17
CA ASP A 33 -40.52 -23.17 25.16
C ASP A 33 -39.80 -21.98 25.82
N ILE A 34 -40.34 -21.45 26.92
CA ILE A 34 -39.68 -20.39 27.72
C ILE A 34 -38.34 -20.91 28.26
N GLU A 35 -38.29 -22.12 28.84
CA GLU A 35 -37.06 -22.73 29.34
C GLU A 35 -36.02 -23.00 28.25
N GLN A 36 -36.44 -23.38 27.04
CA GLN A 36 -35.53 -23.56 25.91
C GLN A 36 -34.91 -22.22 25.49
N ARG A 37 -35.69 -21.13 25.51
CA ARG A 37 -35.22 -19.79 25.15
C ARG A 37 -34.37 -19.14 26.24
N VAL A 38 -34.67 -19.40 27.50
CA VAL A 38 -33.82 -19.02 28.63
C VAL A 38 -32.48 -19.77 28.56
N ARG A 39 -32.47 -21.04 28.16
CA ARG A 39 -31.21 -21.77 27.90
C ARG A 39 -30.41 -21.19 26.74
N ALA A 40 -31.07 -20.64 25.72
CA ALA A 40 -30.39 -19.93 24.63
C ALA A 40 -29.75 -18.59 25.07
N LEU A 41 -30.10 -18.07 26.25
CA LEU A 41 -29.46 -16.89 26.86
C LEU A 41 -28.23 -17.25 27.69
N ALA A 42 -28.01 -18.53 28.02
CA ALA A 42 -26.82 -18.96 28.73
C ALA A 42 -25.61 -18.74 27.82
N VAL A 43 -24.74 -17.81 28.22
CA VAL A 43 -23.52 -17.47 27.49
C VAL A 43 -22.52 -18.60 27.72
N ASP A 44 -22.02 -19.19 26.64
CA ASP A 44 -20.84 -20.05 26.71
C ASP A 44 -19.62 -19.17 27.02
N ASP A 45 -19.12 -19.24 28.26
CA ASP A 45 -17.88 -18.58 28.71
C ASP A 45 -16.62 -19.26 28.13
N ALA A 46 -16.64 -19.61 26.85
CA ALA A 46 -15.46 -20.05 26.13
C ALA A 46 -14.60 -18.81 25.87
N ALA A 47 -13.69 -18.52 26.82
CA ALA A 47 -12.72 -17.44 26.76
C ALA A 47 -11.83 -17.56 25.50
N THR A 48 -12.26 -16.95 24.40
CA THR A 48 -11.37 -16.59 23.30
C THR A 48 -10.64 -15.31 23.68
N GLU A 49 -9.32 -15.30 23.48
CA GLU A 49 -8.43 -14.16 23.79
C GLU A 49 -8.67 -12.99 22.81
N ASP A 50 -9.87 -12.42 22.82
CA ASP A 50 -10.26 -11.35 21.91
C ASP A 50 -9.65 -10.01 22.37
N SER A 51 -9.18 -9.21 21.41
CA SER A 51 -8.69 -7.84 21.64
C SER A 51 -9.82 -6.94 22.20
N PHE A 52 -9.47 -5.88 22.94
CA PHE A 52 -10.45 -4.96 23.52
C PHE A 52 -11.44 -4.39 22.48
N ALA A 53 -10.94 -4.06 21.29
CA ALA A 53 -11.76 -3.53 20.19
C ALA A 53 -12.77 -4.58 19.68
N GLU A 54 -12.35 -5.83 19.51
CA GLU A 54 -13.21 -6.92 19.07
C GLU A 54 -14.26 -7.27 20.12
N ARG A 55 -13.91 -7.20 21.42
CA ARG A 55 -14.89 -7.36 22.51
C ARG A 55 -15.93 -6.25 22.51
N ALA A 56 -15.52 -5.01 22.29
CA ALA A 56 -16.44 -3.88 22.22
C ALA A 56 -17.40 -4.02 21.01
N GLU A 57 -16.85 -4.33 19.83
CA GLU A 57 -17.61 -4.58 18.59
C GLU A 57 -18.66 -5.70 18.81
N ASN A 58 -18.23 -6.84 19.35
CA ASN A 58 -19.10 -7.99 19.63
C ASN A 58 -20.18 -7.66 20.67
N TYR A 59 -19.84 -6.89 21.71
CA TYR A 59 -20.80 -6.44 22.71
C TYR A 59 -21.90 -5.57 22.10
N TYR A 60 -21.54 -4.57 21.29
CA TYR A 60 -22.53 -3.70 20.65
C TYR A 60 -23.39 -4.43 19.59
N GLN A 61 -22.87 -5.48 18.95
CA GLN A 61 -23.64 -6.32 18.03
C GLN A 61 -24.58 -7.30 18.73
N LYS A 62 -24.15 -7.91 19.85
CA LYS A 62 -24.94 -8.91 20.60
C LYS A 62 -26.00 -8.30 21.52
N ARG A 63 -25.74 -7.11 22.07
CA ARG A 63 -26.63 -6.44 23.03
C ARG A 63 -28.06 -6.23 22.51
N PRO A 64 -28.30 -5.78 21.26
CA PRO A 64 -29.66 -5.65 20.71
C PRO A 64 -30.41 -6.99 20.64
N GLN A 65 -29.70 -8.07 20.28
CA GLN A 65 -30.27 -9.41 20.16
C GLN A 65 -30.68 -9.97 21.53
N LEU A 66 -29.84 -9.74 22.54
CA LEU A 66 -30.11 -10.08 23.94
C LEU A 66 -31.33 -9.32 24.49
N VAL A 67 -31.40 -8.01 24.24
CA VAL A 67 -32.55 -7.18 24.66
C VAL A 67 -33.84 -7.63 23.99
N ALA A 68 -33.81 -7.97 22.69
CA ALA A 68 -34.97 -8.47 21.98
C ALA A 68 -35.48 -9.81 22.55
N LEU A 69 -34.56 -10.74 22.86
CA LEU A 69 -34.91 -12.04 23.43
C LEU A 69 -35.46 -11.93 24.86
N LEU A 70 -34.87 -11.08 25.72
CA LEU A 70 -35.39 -10.81 27.06
C LEU A 70 -36.79 -10.18 27.01
N THR A 71 -37.00 -9.27 26.07
CA THR A 71 -38.30 -8.65 25.85
C THR A 71 -39.33 -9.69 25.41
N ASP A 72 -39.02 -10.56 24.45
CA ASP A 72 -39.90 -11.66 24.01
C ASP A 72 -40.24 -12.62 25.17
N LEU A 73 -39.26 -12.99 25.99
CA LEU A 73 -39.48 -13.83 27.19
C LEU A 73 -40.41 -13.17 28.21
N HIS A 74 -40.22 -11.88 28.47
CA HIS A 74 -41.06 -11.12 29.40
C HIS A 74 -42.51 -11.07 28.92
N HIS A 75 -42.73 -10.77 27.63
CA HIS A 75 -44.09 -10.74 27.06
C HIS A 75 -44.76 -12.12 27.13
N ARG A 76 -44.03 -13.20 26.79
CA ARG A 76 -44.58 -14.56 26.88
C ARG A 76 -44.91 -14.95 28.31
N TYR A 77 -44.08 -14.58 29.28
CA TYR A 77 -44.35 -14.80 30.70
C TYR A 77 -45.64 -14.08 31.12
N LEU A 78 -45.82 -12.82 30.76
CA LEU A 78 -47.05 -12.07 31.04
C LEU A 78 -48.28 -12.72 30.38
N CYS A 79 -48.20 -13.05 29.09
CA CYS A 79 -49.28 -13.77 28.40
C CYS A 79 -49.62 -15.12 29.05
N LEU A 80 -48.60 -15.82 29.55
CA LEU A 80 -48.76 -17.10 30.23
C LEU A 80 -49.45 -16.92 31.60
N ALA A 81 -49.02 -15.91 32.37
CA ALA A 81 -49.62 -15.54 33.64
C ALA A 81 -51.09 -15.13 33.46
N ASP A 82 -51.39 -14.28 32.47
CA ASP A 82 -52.75 -13.85 32.15
C ASP A 82 -53.65 -15.02 31.77
N ARG A 83 -53.17 -15.92 30.89
CA ARG A 83 -53.91 -17.14 30.52
C ARG A 83 -54.12 -18.08 31.71
N TYR A 84 -53.14 -18.18 32.59
CA TYR A 84 -53.24 -18.99 33.81
C TYR A 84 -54.31 -18.40 34.74
N VAL A 85 -54.28 -17.09 35.00
CA VAL A 85 -55.31 -16.37 35.78
C VAL A 85 -56.70 -16.53 35.17
N GLN A 86 -56.81 -16.45 33.83
CA GLN A 86 -58.07 -16.69 33.12
C GLN A 86 -58.55 -18.15 33.19
N SER A 87 -57.62 -19.12 33.31
CA SER A 87 -57.95 -20.53 33.42
C SER A 87 -58.41 -20.94 34.82
N ILE A 88 -57.92 -20.28 35.87
CA ILE A 88 -58.34 -20.51 37.26
C ILE A 88 -59.62 -19.72 37.63
N SER A 89 -59.92 -18.62 36.91
CA SER A 89 -61.08 -17.76 37.16
C SER A 89 -62.37 -18.17 36.42
N LYS A 90 -62.35 -19.26 35.64
CA LYS A 90 -63.54 -19.77 34.93
C LYS A 90 -63.92 -21.20 35.35
N PRO A 91 -65.04 -21.40 36.08
CA PRO A 91 -65.97 -22.46 35.75
C PRO A 91 -67.06 -21.87 34.83
N HIS A 92 -67.26 -22.47 33.66
CA HIS A 92 -68.27 -22.11 32.64
C HIS A 92 -67.99 -20.86 31.80
N HIS A 93 -67.35 -21.08 30.65
CA HIS A 93 -67.88 -20.83 29.31
C HIS A 93 -66.70 -20.72 28.33
N ALA A 94 -66.61 -21.73 27.47
CA ALA A 94 -65.72 -21.75 26.32
C ALA A 94 -66.13 -20.67 25.32
N ALA A 95 -65.17 -19.88 24.84
CA ALA A 95 -65.05 -19.44 23.45
C ALA A 95 -63.83 -18.53 23.28
N ALA A 96 -62.99 -18.93 22.32
CA ALA A 96 -62.13 -18.11 21.46
C ALA A 96 -61.51 -16.82 22.02
N ALA A 97 -60.19 -16.85 22.22
CA ALA A 97 -59.36 -15.64 22.17
C ALA A 97 -58.41 -15.75 20.98
N SER A 98 -58.94 -15.34 19.82
CA SER A 98 -58.16 -14.70 18.77
C SER A 98 -57.66 -13.36 19.32
N CYS A 99 -56.39 -13.06 19.11
CA CYS A 99 -55.88 -11.75 18.65
C CYS A 99 -54.38 -11.68 18.95
N CYS A 100 -53.62 -12.19 18.01
CA CYS A 100 -52.40 -11.54 17.57
C CYS A 100 -52.82 -10.30 16.77
N SER A 101 -52.56 -9.11 17.30
CA SER A 101 -52.40 -7.90 16.51
C SER A 101 -51.30 -7.07 17.14
N SER A 102 -50.29 -6.80 16.34
CA SER A 102 -49.19 -5.90 16.60
C SER A 102 -49.64 -4.44 16.60
N ASP A 103 -48.70 -3.62 17.07
CA ASP A 103 -48.47 -2.22 16.72
C ASP A 103 -48.99 -1.14 17.67
N VAL A 104 -48.00 -0.61 18.40
CA VAL A 104 -47.74 0.80 18.72
C VAL A 104 -48.93 1.65 19.15
N ASP A 105 -49.00 1.96 20.44
CA ASP A 105 -48.87 3.36 20.87
C ASP A 105 -48.59 3.45 22.38
N ASP A 106 -47.47 4.10 22.65
CA ASP A 106 -47.03 4.63 23.92
C ASP A 106 -47.95 5.79 24.32
N ARG A 107 -48.95 5.49 25.16
CA ARG A 107 -49.65 6.51 25.95
C ARG A 107 -49.96 5.96 27.32
N CYS A 108 -49.25 6.47 28.32
CA CYS A 108 -49.54 6.38 29.74
C CYS A 108 -51.05 6.42 30.00
N SER A 109 -51.65 5.26 30.24
CA SER A 109 -52.88 5.19 31.02
C SER A 109 -52.46 5.07 32.46
N ASP A 110 -52.56 6.17 33.20
CA ASP A 110 -52.88 6.14 34.62
C ASP A 110 -54.19 5.37 34.75
N ALA A 111 -54.09 4.05 34.82
CA ALA A 111 -55.16 3.18 35.24
C ALA A 111 -55.24 3.32 36.76
N ASP A 112 -55.89 4.40 37.18
CA ASP A 112 -56.51 4.48 38.50
C ASP A 112 -57.47 3.29 38.58
N SER A 113 -56.97 2.19 39.15
CA SER A 113 -57.72 0.96 39.38
C SER A 113 -58.85 1.30 40.32
N SER A 114 -59.98 1.70 39.75
CA SER A 114 -61.27 1.75 40.43
C SER A 114 -61.59 0.32 40.87
N LEU A 115 -61.19 -0.01 42.10
CA LEU A 115 -61.76 -1.11 42.86
C LEU A 115 -63.25 -0.82 42.98
N SER A 116 -64.08 -1.44 42.13
CA SER A 116 -65.52 -1.48 42.38
C SER A 116 -65.74 -2.39 43.59
N PHE A 117 -65.69 -1.80 44.78
CA PHE A 117 -66.36 -2.39 45.92
C PHE A 117 -67.85 -2.37 45.58
N GLN A 118 -68.34 -3.51 45.12
CA GLN A 118 -69.76 -3.79 45.06
C GLN A 118 -70.27 -3.78 46.50
N GLN A 119 -70.70 -2.61 46.98
CA GLN A 119 -71.44 -2.49 48.23
C GLN A 119 -72.74 -3.27 48.05
N HIS A 120 -72.76 -4.46 48.65
CA HIS A 120 -74.00 -5.15 48.94
C HIS A 120 -74.90 -4.20 49.74
N PRO A 121 -76.22 -4.08 49.42
CA PRO A 121 -77.11 -3.22 50.17
C PRO A 121 -77.29 -3.85 51.56
N SER A 122 -76.56 -3.32 52.54
CA SER A 122 -76.81 -3.60 53.94
C SER A 122 -78.20 -3.10 54.26
N SER A 123 -79.07 -4.06 54.54
CA SER A 123 -80.37 -3.91 55.18
C SER A 123 -80.43 -2.73 56.13
N SER A 124 -81.46 -1.92 55.95
CA SER A 124 -82.02 -0.99 56.92
C SER A 124 -82.07 -1.60 58.32
N SER A 125 -81.09 -1.27 59.17
CA SER A 125 -81.22 -1.29 60.62
C SER A 125 -80.99 0.14 61.09
N SER A 126 -81.93 0.68 61.84
CA SER A 126 -81.92 2.01 62.47
C SER A 126 -80.54 2.38 63.04
N ASN A 127 -79.79 3.22 62.32
CA ASN A 127 -78.56 3.85 62.79
C ASN A 127 -78.90 5.05 63.68
N ASP A 128 -79.53 4.78 64.81
CA ASP A 128 -79.62 5.72 65.93
C ASP A 128 -78.60 5.33 67.02
N ASP A 129 -77.51 4.65 66.64
CA ASP A 129 -76.36 4.44 67.52
C ASP A 129 -75.34 5.57 67.28
N PRO A 130 -75.30 6.60 68.13
CA PRO A 130 -74.40 7.74 67.96
C PRO A 130 -72.93 7.30 67.92
N ASP A 131 -72.59 6.16 68.55
CA ASP A 131 -71.22 5.66 68.59
C ASP A 131 -70.75 5.13 67.23
N ALA A 132 -71.64 4.56 66.42
CA ALA A 132 -71.31 4.09 65.06
C ALA A 132 -71.01 5.25 64.10
N VAL A 133 -71.78 6.34 64.20
CA VAL A 133 -71.57 7.57 63.41
C VAL A 133 -70.26 8.25 63.81
N VAL A 134 -69.97 8.30 65.10
CA VAL A 134 -68.70 8.83 65.61
C VAL A 134 -67.52 7.98 65.13
N ALA A 135 -67.64 6.65 65.17
CA ALA A 135 -66.60 5.75 64.68
C ALA A 135 -66.30 5.95 63.18
N GLU A 136 -67.34 6.06 62.34
CA GLU A 136 -67.18 6.33 60.90
C GLU A 136 -66.51 7.69 60.64
N LEU A 137 -66.89 8.73 61.39
CA LEU A 137 -66.29 10.05 61.27
C LEU A 137 -64.79 10.03 61.64
N VAL A 138 -64.43 9.30 62.70
CA VAL A 138 -63.03 9.14 63.14
C VAL A 138 -62.21 8.37 62.09
N VAL A 139 -62.76 7.28 61.53
CA VAL A 139 -62.11 6.51 60.45
C VAL A 139 -61.88 7.40 59.23
N ALA A 140 -62.91 8.11 58.77
CA ALA A 140 -62.78 9.03 57.63
C ALA A 140 -61.77 10.16 57.88
N TRP A 141 -61.64 10.63 59.13
CA TRP A 141 -60.68 11.65 59.50
C TRP A 141 -59.23 11.13 59.44
N VAL A 142 -58.99 9.94 59.99
CA VAL A 142 -57.67 9.27 59.93
C VAL A 142 -57.29 8.91 58.49
N GLU A 143 -58.22 8.38 57.69
CA GLU A 143 -57.99 8.09 56.28
C GLU A 143 -57.62 9.36 55.49
N ARG A 144 -58.28 10.48 55.77
CA ARG A 144 -57.95 11.77 55.16
C ARG A 144 -56.54 12.24 55.54
N GLU A 145 -56.10 12.05 56.79
CA GLU A 145 -54.74 12.36 57.22
C GLU A 145 -53.70 11.47 56.52
N ILE A 146 -53.93 10.15 56.47
CA ILE A 146 -53.04 9.20 55.77
C ILE A 146 -52.89 9.59 54.29
N LEU A 147 -54.00 9.89 53.60
CA LEU A 147 -53.98 10.29 52.20
C LEU A 147 -53.27 11.65 52.00
N ALA A 148 -53.42 12.58 52.94
CA ALA A 148 -52.72 13.87 52.89
C ALA A 148 -51.20 13.68 53.02
N ASP A 149 -50.75 12.87 53.98
CA ASP A 149 -49.34 12.54 54.20
C ASP A 149 -48.75 11.80 53.01
N GLU A 150 -49.47 10.84 52.43
CA GLU A 150 -49.02 10.14 51.22
C GLU A 150 -48.91 11.07 50.01
N ALA A 151 -49.84 12.01 49.85
CA ALA A 151 -49.78 13.00 48.80
C ALA A 151 -48.59 13.95 49.00
N GLU A 152 -48.30 14.36 50.24
CA GLU A 152 -47.11 15.16 50.57
C GLU A 152 -45.82 14.38 50.30
N ARG A 153 -45.76 13.10 50.69
CA ARG A 153 -44.63 12.20 50.39
C ARG A 153 -44.38 12.11 48.88
N ARG A 154 -45.42 11.91 48.07
CA ARG A 154 -45.30 11.88 46.60
C ARG A 154 -44.86 13.21 46.01
N ARG A 155 -45.33 14.34 46.52
CA ARG A 155 -44.86 15.67 46.10
C ARG A 155 -43.39 15.89 46.44
N ALA A 156 -42.95 15.48 47.63
CA ALA A 156 -41.53 15.56 48.02
C ALA A 156 -40.64 14.67 47.15
N GLU A 157 -41.08 13.44 46.83
CA GLU A 157 -40.37 12.56 45.89
C GLU A 157 -40.31 13.15 44.48
N ALA A 158 -41.40 13.74 43.98
CA ALA A 158 -41.42 14.41 42.68
C ALA A 158 -40.47 15.63 42.65
N ALA A 159 -40.46 16.44 43.70
CA ALA A 159 -39.54 17.57 43.83
C ALA A 159 -38.07 17.13 43.78
N ARG A 160 -37.70 16.07 44.52
CA ARG A 160 -36.35 15.49 44.48
C ARG A 160 -35.97 14.95 43.09
N LYS A 161 -36.92 14.34 42.38
CA LYS A 161 -36.71 13.86 41.00
C LYS A 161 -36.44 15.03 40.05
N ILE A 162 -37.22 16.11 40.15
CA ILE A 162 -37.04 17.32 39.33
C ILE A 162 -35.68 17.94 39.62
N GLU A 163 -35.29 18.04 40.89
CA GLU A 163 -33.98 18.55 41.30
C GLU A 163 -32.84 17.73 40.70
N LEU A 164 -32.90 16.39 40.83
CA LEU A 164 -31.88 15.49 40.27
C LEU A 164 -31.80 15.57 38.74
N GLN A 165 -32.95 15.69 38.06
CA GLN A 165 -33.00 15.89 36.62
C GLN A 165 -32.38 17.24 36.22
N GLY A 166 -32.60 18.29 37.00
CA GLY A 166 -31.93 19.59 36.83
C GLY A 166 -30.41 19.48 36.94
N SER A 167 -29.91 18.84 38.00
CA SER A 167 -28.46 18.63 38.17
C SER A 167 -27.85 17.80 37.04
N LEU A 168 -28.55 16.78 36.54
CA LEU A 168 -28.09 16.00 35.39
C LEU A 168 -27.97 16.86 34.13
N VAL A 169 -28.94 17.74 33.88
CA VAL A 169 -28.91 18.67 32.74
C VAL A 169 -27.71 19.61 32.85
N GLU A 170 -27.46 20.18 34.02
CA GLU A 170 -26.29 21.05 34.26
C GLU A 170 -24.97 20.33 33.98
N VAL A 171 -24.82 19.07 34.42
CA VAL A 171 -23.64 18.25 34.14
C VAL A 171 -23.49 18.03 32.63
N LEU A 172 -24.55 17.63 31.93
CA LEU A 172 -24.50 17.42 30.47
C LEU A 172 -24.19 18.71 29.70
N GLU A 173 -24.71 19.85 30.14
CA GLU A 173 -24.39 21.16 29.56
C GLU A 173 -22.91 21.53 29.78
N SER A 174 -22.37 21.22 30.96
CA SER A 174 -20.95 21.44 31.26
C SER A 174 -20.04 20.55 30.40
N GLU A 175 -20.37 19.27 30.22
CA GLU A 175 -19.64 18.35 29.34
C GLU A 175 -19.70 18.82 27.89
N ARG A 176 -20.87 19.26 27.41
CA ARG A 176 -21.02 19.85 26.08
C ARG A 176 -20.09 21.05 25.87
N LEU A 177 -19.99 21.95 26.85
CA LEU A 177 -19.11 23.12 26.76
C LEU A 177 -17.63 22.72 26.71
N VAL A 178 -17.22 21.74 27.53
CA VAL A 178 -15.85 21.19 27.49
C VAL A 178 -15.54 20.61 26.12
N LEU A 179 -16.42 19.75 25.59
CA LEU A 179 -16.25 19.13 24.27
C LEU A 179 -16.20 20.15 23.13
N LEU A 180 -17.01 21.21 23.19
CA LEU A 180 -16.93 22.30 22.23
C LEU A 180 -15.57 23.02 22.28
N GLY A 181 -15.04 23.24 23.48
CA GLY A 181 -13.71 23.82 23.67
C GLY A 181 -12.59 22.91 23.13
N GLU A 182 -12.67 21.61 23.39
CA GLU A 182 -11.72 20.63 22.87
C GLU A 182 -11.78 20.53 21.35
N ASN A 183 -12.98 20.49 20.76
CA ASN A 183 -13.17 20.50 19.31
C ASN A 183 -12.59 21.75 18.66
N ALA A 184 -12.80 22.94 19.25
CA ALA A 184 -12.21 24.17 18.74
C ALA A 184 -10.67 24.10 18.78
N ARG A 185 -10.10 23.62 19.90
CA ARG A 185 -8.65 23.43 20.05
C ARG A 185 -8.08 22.41 19.05
N LEU A 186 -8.77 21.30 18.82
CA LEU A 186 -8.38 20.31 17.82
C LEU A 186 -8.47 20.89 16.40
N GLY A 187 -9.49 21.70 16.12
CA GLY A 187 -9.62 22.43 14.85
C GLY A 187 -8.40 23.32 14.58
N PHE A 188 -7.99 24.15 15.56
CA PHE A 188 -6.79 24.98 15.41
C PHE A 188 -5.51 24.16 15.18
N ARG A 189 -5.37 23.02 15.87
CA ARG A 189 -4.21 22.12 15.67
C ARG A 189 -4.21 21.48 14.30
N ALA A 190 -5.38 21.07 13.80
CA ALA A 190 -5.52 20.50 12.47
C ALA A 190 -5.15 21.53 11.41
N SER A 191 -5.68 22.75 11.49
CA SER A 191 -5.33 23.84 10.56
C SER A 191 -3.84 24.18 10.59
N ALA A 192 -3.22 24.26 11.78
CA ALA A 192 -1.78 24.49 11.89
C ALA A 192 -0.96 23.37 11.24
N ALA A 193 -1.35 22.10 11.45
CA ALA A 193 -0.69 20.96 10.82
C ALA A 193 -0.85 20.96 9.29
N GLU A 194 -2.01 21.38 8.77
CA GLU A 194 -2.23 21.54 7.33
C GLU A 194 -1.35 22.64 6.72
N GLU A 195 -1.20 23.78 7.40
CA GLU A 195 -0.30 24.86 6.96
C GLU A 195 1.17 24.41 6.93
N GLU A 196 1.63 23.72 7.97
CA GLU A 196 2.98 23.14 8.02
C GLU A 196 3.21 22.11 6.90
N ALA A 197 2.23 21.23 6.65
CA ALA A 197 2.29 20.26 5.57
C ALA A 197 2.34 20.92 4.18
N ALA A 198 1.55 21.98 3.98
CA ALA A 198 1.56 22.76 2.74
C ALA A 198 2.92 23.44 2.51
N ALA A 199 3.50 24.03 3.56
CA ALA A 199 4.84 24.63 3.49
C ALA A 199 5.91 23.58 3.17
N ALA A 200 5.89 22.43 3.84
CA ALA A 200 6.81 21.33 3.56
C ALA A 200 6.68 20.80 2.12
N ALA A 201 5.45 20.71 1.60
CA ALA A 201 5.19 20.31 0.22
C ALA A 201 5.76 21.32 -0.80
N ALA A 202 5.66 22.62 -0.51
CA ALA A 202 6.24 23.67 -1.35
C ALA A 202 7.77 23.59 -1.40
N GLU A 203 8.43 23.41 -0.24
CA GLU A 203 9.89 23.24 -0.13
C GLU A 203 10.38 21.97 -0.86
N LEU A 204 9.68 20.85 -0.68
CA LEU A 204 9.94 19.61 -1.41
C LEU A 204 9.78 19.82 -2.93
N GLY A 205 8.76 20.55 -3.34
CA GLY A 205 8.52 20.89 -4.75
C GLY A 205 9.62 21.77 -5.34
N TYR A 206 10.15 22.73 -4.58
CA TYR A 206 11.28 23.56 -4.99
C TYR A 206 12.57 22.74 -5.14
N THR A 207 12.92 21.96 -4.11
CA THR A 207 14.14 21.12 -4.11
C THR A 207 14.13 20.09 -5.24
N ARG A 208 13.00 19.44 -5.51
CA ARG A 208 12.83 18.52 -6.65
C ARG A 208 13.09 19.21 -7.99
N ARG A 209 12.54 20.42 -8.20
CA ARG A 209 12.77 21.19 -9.44
C ARG A 209 14.24 21.52 -9.62
N ARG A 210 14.88 22.02 -8.57
CA ARG A 210 16.32 22.33 -8.58
C ARG A 210 17.19 21.10 -8.85
N ALA A 211 16.86 19.97 -8.24
CA ALA A 211 17.54 18.69 -8.51
C ALA A 211 17.37 18.25 -9.97
N ALA A 212 16.17 18.38 -10.54
CA ALA A 212 15.91 18.06 -11.95
C ALA A 212 16.69 18.97 -12.90
N GLU A 213 16.81 20.27 -12.61
CA GLU A 213 17.62 21.20 -13.39
C GLU A 213 19.11 20.83 -13.34
N MET A 214 19.65 20.54 -12.16
CA MET A 214 21.03 20.07 -12.03
C MET A 214 21.27 18.78 -12.80
N ALA A 215 20.34 17.82 -12.74
CA ALA A 215 20.46 16.58 -13.50
C ALA A 215 20.52 16.83 -15.01
N ARG A 216 19.69 17.75 -15.54
CA ARG A 216 19.73 18.14 -16.96
C ARG A 216 21.07 18.79 -17.34
N LEU A 217 21.61 19.67 -16.49
CA LEU A 217 22.91 20.31 -16.73
C LEU A 217 24.05 19.29 -16.74
N LEU A 218 24.03 18.30 -15.84
CA LEU A 218 25.05 17.26 -15.81
C LEU A 218 25.03 16.36 -17.05
N VAL A 219 23.84 16.03 -17.57
CA VAL A 219 23.72 15.29 -18.83
C VAL A 219 24.30 16.09 -19.98
N LYS A 220 23.92 17.36 -20.12
CA LYS A 220 24.48 18.25 -21.15
C LYS A 220 26.00 18.36 -21.06
N LEU A 221 26.54 18.57 -19.86
CA LEU A 221 27.99 18.67 -19.66
C LEU A 221 28.74 17.41 -20.11
N ARG A 222 28.18 16.21 -19.85
CA ARG A 222 28.77 14.94 -20.30
C ARG A 222 28.74 14.81 -21.82
N GLU A 223 27.64 15.20 -22.45
CA GLU A 223 27.50 15.21 -23.91
C GLU A 223 28.49 16.18 -24.54
N ASP A 224 28.56 17.43 -24.04
CA ASP A 224 29.50 18.45 -24.51
C ASP A 224 30.95 17.99 -24.40
N HIS A 225 31.31 17.36 -23.26
CA HIS A 225 32.64 16.79 -23.07
C HIS A 225 32.94 15.70 -24.11
N ARG A 226 31.99 14.80 -24.37
CA ARG A 226 32.13 13.74 -25.38
C ARG A 226 32.27 14.31 -26.78
N VAL A 227 31.47 15.31 -27.14
CA VAL A 227 31.55 16.02 -28.43
C VAL A 227 32.92 16.66 -28.60
N CYS A 228 33.42 17.35 -27.57
CA CYS A 228 34.76 17.95 -27.59
C CYS A 228 35.87 16.90 -27.81
N MET A 229 35.83 15.78 -27.08
CA MET A 229 36.81 14.70 -27.22
C MET A 229 36.78 14.05 -28.60
N LEU A 230 35.58 13.84 -29.17
CA LEU A 230 35.43 13.31 -30.52
C LEU A 230 35.89 14.33 -31.59
N GLY A 231 35.58 15.62 -31.40
CA GLY A 231 36.05 16.70 -32.28
C GLY A 231 37.57 16.70 -32.42
N ARG A 232 38.30 16.66 -31.31
CA ARG A 232 39.78 16.56 -31.31
C ARG A 232 40.29 15.32 -32.03
N LYS A 233 39.62 14.17 -31.90
CA LYS A 233 39.99 12.93 -32.62
C LYS A 233 39.76 13.08 -34.12
N ILE A 234 38.65 13.70 -34.52
CA ILE A 234 38.34 13.95 -35.93
C ILE A 234 39.42 14.85 -36.54
N GLU A 235 39.76 15.96 -35.88
CA GLU A 235 40.82 16.88 -36.32
C GLU A 235 42.17 16.16 -36.49
N ALA A 236 42.56 15.33 -35.50
CA ALA A 236 43.79 14.55 -35.57
C ALA A 236 43.78 13.54 -36.74
N LEU A 237 42.67 12.83 -36.96
CA LEU A 237 42.52 11.91 -38.07
C LEU A 237 42.52 12.64 -39.42
N GLN A 238 41.88 13.80 -39.51
CA GLN A 238 41.89 14.64 -40.71
C GLN A 238 43.31 15.10 -41.05
N ALA A 239 44.10 15.52 -40.07
CA ALA A 239 45.49 15.89 -40.28
C ALA A 239 46.33 14.68 -40.77
N GLN A 240 46.09 13.48 -40.25
CA GLN A 240 46.75 12.26 -40.72
C GLN A 240 46.37 11.90 -42.16
N VAL A 241 45.07 11.98 -42.49
CA VAL A 241 44.58 11.74 -43.86
C VAL A 241 45.23 12.72 -44.83
N TYR A 242 45.22 14.02 -44.51
CA TYR A 242 45.87 15.03 -45.33
C TYR A 242 47.37 14.76 -45.52
N GLY A 243 48.08 14.40 -44.45
CA GLY A 243 49.50 14.04 -44.54
C GLY A 243 49.77 12.75 -45.34
N LEU A 244 48.83 11.80 -45.38
CA LEU A 244 48.92 10.62 -46.25
C LEU A 244 48.62 10.97 -47.70
N GLU A 245 47.59 11.78 -47.96
CA GLU A 245 47.24 12.26 -49.30
C GLU A 245 48.41 13.03 -49.94
N LEU A 246 49.06 13.90 -49.16
CA LEU A 246 50.23 14.65 -49.64
C LEU A 246 51.37 13.72 -50.03
N ARG A 247 51.75 12.77 -49.16
CA ARG A 247 52.81 11.79 -49.45
C ARG A 247 52.46 10.87 -50.63
N ASN A 248 51.20 10.46 -50.74
CA ASN A 248 50.74 9.67 -51.88
C ASN A 248 50.92 10.45 -53.18
N ARG A 249 50.55 11.74 -53.19
CA ARG A 249 50.73 12.62 -54.35
C ARG A 249 52.22 12.76 -54.73
N GLU A 250 53.09 13.01 -53.75
CA GLU A 250 54.55 13.07 -53.98
C GLU A 250 55.09 11.77 -54.59
N CYS A 251 54.63 10.61 -54.10
CA CYS A 251 54.99 9.31 -54.65
C CYS A 251 54.54 9.17 -56.11
N TYR A 252 53.30 9.57 -56.44
CA TYR A 252 52.80 9.53 -57.82
C TYR A 252 53.59 10.47 -58.75
N ASP A 253 53.88 11.69 -58.30
CA ASP A 253 54.65 12.67 -59.08
C ASP A 253 56.09 12.19 -59.32
N ALA A 254 56.72 11.57 -58.31
CA ALA A 254 58.05 10.98 -58.44
C ALA A 254 58.07 9.82 -59.45
N MET A 255 57.07 8.93 -59.42
CA MET A 255 56.91 7.84 -60.39
C MET A 255 56.69 8.39 -61.81
N ALA A 256 55.84 9.40 -61.96
CA ALA A 256 55.58 10.03 -63.25
C ALA A 256 56.84 10.70 -63.84
N LYS A 257 57.63 11.38 -63.00
CA LYS A 257 58.91 11.99 -63.40
C LYS A 257 59.93 10.93 -63.82
N TRP A 258 60.07 9.85 -63.04
CA TRP A 258 60.96 8.75 -63.38
C TRP A 258 60.57 8.10 -64.72
N GLU A 259 59.27 7.92 -64.98
CA GLU A 259 58.80 7.42 -66.26
C GLU A 259 59.09 8.38 -67.43
N ALA A 260 58.94 9.69 -67.20
CA ALA A 260 59.26 10.71 -68.21
C ALA A 260 60.75 10.72 -68.54
N ASP A 261 61.63 10.69 -67.52
CA ASP A 261 63.08 10.62 -67.67
C ASP A 261 63.50 9.34 -68.40
N ARG A 262 62.88 8.20 -68.07
CA ARG A 262 63.10 6.92 -68.76
C ARG A 262 62.71 7.00 -70.25
N LYS A 263 61.56 7.61 -70.57
CA LYS A 263 61.12 7.81 -71.97
C LYS A 263 62.06 8.77 -72.72
N ALA A 264 62.49 9.86 -72.09
CA ALA A 264 63.44 10.80 -72.67
C ALA A 264 64.80 10.14 -72.94
N GLY A 265 65.33 9.38 -71.98
CA GLY A 265 66.56 8.59 -72.18
C GLY A 265 66.44 7.57 -73.30
N ALA A 266 65.30 6.88 -73.42
CA ALA A 266 65.05 5.96 -74.53
C ALA A 266 65.00 6.68 -75.89
N ALA A 267 64.37 7.85 -75.97
CA ALA A 267 64.33 8.68 -77.16
C ALA A 267 65.72 9.19 -77.56
N GLU A 268 66.53 9.63 -76.58
CA GLU A 268 67.91 10.07 -76.85
C GLU A 268 68.80 8.92 -77.33
N ILE A 269 68.67 7.72 -76.74
CA ILE A 269 69.36 6.52 -77.24
C ILE A 269 68.95 6.23 -78.70
N GLN A 270 67.66 6.36 -79.05
CA GLN A 270 67.20 6.18 -80.42
C GLN A 270 67.77 7.25 -81.37
N ARG A 271 67.82 8.52 -80.95
CA ARG A 271 68.42 9.63 -81.70
C ARG A 271 69.90 9.37 -81.98
N LEU A 272 70.68 9.05 -80.94
CA LEU A 272 72.10 8.72 -81.05
C LEU A 272 72.34 7.49 -81.92
N ARG A 273 71.47 6.47 -81.87
CA ARG A 273 71.55 5.33 -82.79
C ARG A 273 71.31 5.73 -84.24
N ALA A 274 70.33 6.60 -84.50
CA ALA A 274 70.07 7.10 -85.84
C ALA A 274 71.24 7.95 -86.38
N GLU A 275 71.80 8.83 -85.56
CA GLU A 275 72.98 9.62 -85.91
C GLU A 275 74.22 8.75 -86.13
N ASN A 276 74.49 7.78 -85.25
CA ASN A 276 75.57 6.82 -85.44
C ASN A 276 75.41 6.02 -86.74
N ARG A 277 74.18 5.64 -87.11
CA ARG A 277 73.91 5.02 -88.42
C ARG A 277 74.25 5.96 -89.57
N ARG A 278 73.80 7.22 -89.51
CA ARG A 278 74.13 8.25 -90.52
C ARG A 278 75.63 8.45 -90.67
N LEU A 279 76.35 8.63 -89.56
CA LEU A 279 77.80 8.78 -89.56
C LEU A 279 78.51 7.52 -90.08
N ALA A 280 78.01 6.33 -89.75
CA ALA A 280 78.55 5.08 -90.28
C ALA A 280 78.33 4.97 -91.80
N GLU A 281 77.16 5.38 -92.31
CA GLU A 281 76.85 5.45 -93.74
C GLU A 281 77.73 6.49 -94.45
N GLU A 282 77.91 7.69 -93.90
CA GLU A 282 78.81 8.73 -94.41
C GLU A 282 80.28 8.24 -94.44
N ALA A 283 80.74 7.58 -93.38
CA ALA A 283 82.08 6.99 -93.33
C ALA A 283 82.25 5.84 -94.34
N ALA A 284 81.22 5.01 -94.53
CA ALA A 284 81.21 3.97 -95.54
C ALA A 284 81.22 4.54 -96.97
N ALA A 285 80.50 5.64 -97.23
CA ALA A 285 80.52 6.36 -98.49
C ALA A 285 81.91 6.99 -98.77
N ARG A 286 82.53 7.62 -97.77
CA ARG A 286 83.93 8.10 -97.88
C ARG A 286 84.93 6.98 -98.12
N ARG A 287 84.71 5.79 -97.56
CA ARG A 287 85.50 4.59 -97.85
C ARG A 287 85.32 4.06 -99.28
N LYS A 288 84.13 4.20 -99.89
CA LYS A 288 83.92 3.87 -101.31
C LYS A 288 84.60 4.86 -102.27
N GLY A 289 84.89 6.08 -101.84
CA GLY A 289 85.61 7.10 -102.63
C GLY A 289 87.15 7.08 -102.53
N LYS A 290 87.73 6.35 -101.56
CA LYS A 290 89.19 6.18 -101.43
C LYS A 290 89.58 4.76 -101.84
N GLY A 291 90.29 4.64 -102.97
CA GLY A 291 90.91 3.41 -103.42
C GLY A 291 91.75 2.74 -102.33
N LYS A 292 91.74 1.40 -102.33
CA LYS A 292 92.44 0.50 -101.38
C LYS A 292 93.83 1.01 -100.99
N GLY A 293 93.97 1.43 -99.74
CA GLY A 293 95.25 1.68 -99.08
C GLY A 293 95.38 0.82 -97.83
N SER A 294 96.30 -0.14 -97.88
CA SER A 294 96.68 -1.05 -96.79
C SER A 294 97.06 -0.31 -95.50
N GLY A 295 96.51 -0.73 -94.36
CA GLY A 295 96.77 -0.09 -93.06
C GLY A 295 96.36 -0.95 -91.87
N GLY A 296 96.78 -2.22 -91.85
CA GLY A 296 96.48 -3.18 -90.77
C GLY A 296 97.45 -3.20 -89.58
N TRP A 297 98.41 -2.27 -89.50
CA TRP A 297 99.53 -2.38 -88.55
C TRP A 297 99.26 -1.82 -87.14
N TRP A 298 98.40 -0.80 -86.99
CA TRP A 298 98.24 -0.12 -85.70
C TRP A 298 97.50 -0.96 -84.64
N TRP A 299 96.48 -1.72 -85.04
CA TRP A 299 95.63 -2.46 -84.10
C TRP A 299 96.32 -3.65 -83.40
N SER A 300 97.43 -4.18 -83.95
CA SER A 300 98.20 -5.21 -83.24
C SER A 300 98.98 -4.67 -82.03
N ARG A 301 99.26 -3.35 -81.96
CA ARG A 301 100.06 -2.77 -80.88
C ARG A 301 99.23 -2.41 -79.64
N VAL A 302 97.94 -2.14 -79.81
CA VAL A 302 97.02 -1.78 -78.70
C VAL A 302 96.56 -3.03 -77.94
N ARG A 303 96.53 -4.20 -78.58
CA ARG A 303 96.15 -5.46 -77.93
C ARG A 303 97.17 -5.95 -76.88
N MET A 304 98.44 -5.55 -76.99
CA MET A 304 99.50 -5.89 -76.03
C MET A 304 99.54 -4.98 -74.78
N ALA A 305 98.71 -3.92 -74.73
CA ALA A 305 98.63 -3.01 -73.57
C ALA A 305 97.47 -3.35 -72.61
N ALA A 306 96.72 -4.43 -72.88
CA ALA A 306 95.63 -4.92 -72.02
C ALA A 306 96.11 -5.94 -70.96
N GLU A 307 97.41 -6.24 -70.92
CA GLU A 307 98.06 -7.00 -69.86
C GLU A 307 98.87 -6.03 -69.00
N TRP A 308 98.20 -5.20 -68.20
CA TRP A 308 98.75 -4.60 -66.98
C TRP A 308 97.60 -3.85 -66.28
N THR A 309 97.07 -4.41 -65.20
CA THR A 309 96.50 -3.59 -64.14
C THR A 309 96.65 -4.28 -62.78
N PRO A 310 97.08 -3.55 -61.73
CA PRO A 310 97.59 -4.13 -60.48
C PRO A 310 96.50 -4.35 -59.42
N CYS A 311 96.82 -5.23 -58.46
CA CYS A 311 96.11 -5.41 -57.19
C CYS A 311 95.99 -4.11 -56.37
N ALA A 312 94.81 -3.87 -55.78
CA ALA A 312 94.58 -3.45 -54.37
C ALA A 312 93.14 -2.90 -54.17
N PRO A 313 92.61 -2.82 -52.93
CA PRO A 313 92.69 -3.74 -51.80
C PRO A 313 91.30 -4.17 -51.28
N ALA A 314 91.27 -5.16 -50.40
CA ALA A 314 90.08 -5.65 -49.72
C ALA A 314 89.46 -4.57 -48.81
N ALA A 315 88.23 -4.15 -49.12
CA ALA A 315 87.39 -3.39 -48.20
C ALA A 315 86.48 -4.36 -47.42
N THR A 316 86.74 -4.47 -46.12
CA THR A 316 85.90 -5.15 -45.14
C THR A 316 84.48 -4.58 -45.12
N VAL A 317 83.49 -5.39 -45.50
CA VAL A 317 82.07 -5.13 -45.23
C VAL A 317 81.82 -5.38 -43.74
N ARG A 318 81.71 -4.30 -42.96
CA ARG A 318 81.16 -4.38 -41.59
C ARG A 318 79.65 -4.59 -41.68
N LYS A 319 79.22 -5.79 -41.31
CA LYS A 319 77.83 -6.16 -41.06
C LYS A 319 77.38 -5.53 -39.73
N VAL A 320 76.68 -4.40 -39.77
CA VAL A 320 75.92 -3.91 -38.61
C VAL A 320 74.54 -4.55 -38.66
N GLY A 321 74.42 -5.70 -38.01
CA GLY A 321 73.14 -6.17 -37.50
C GLY A 321 72.94 -5.53 -36.13
N GLN A 322 71.97 -4.63 -36.01
CA GLN A 322 71.43 -4.25 -34.70
C GLN A 322 69.96 -4.64 -34.67
N GLN A 323 69.74 -5.84 -34.14
CA GLN A 323 68.46 -6.36 -33.72
C GLN A 323 68.22 -5.85 -32.30
N MET A 324 67.44 -4.77 -32.14
CA MET A 324 66.86 -4.43 -30.85
C MET A 324 65.63 -5.31 -30.62
N LYS A 325 65.86 -6.41 -29.90
CA LYS A 325 64.84 -7.19 -29.23
C LYS A 325 64.48 -6.47 -27.92
N GLY A 326 63.51 -5.56 -27.99
CA GLY A 326 62.81 -5.05 -26.81
C GLY A 326 61.68 -6.00 -26.46
N LYS A 327 61.87 -6.78 -25.39
CA LYS A 327 60.84 -7.60 -24.73
C LYS A 327 60.57 -6.95 -23.38
N ASP A 328 59.30 -6.98 -22.98
CA ASP A 328 58.76 -6.77 -21.62
C ASP A 328 58.67 -5.27 -21.20
N GLY A 329 57.57 -4.73 -20.66
CA GLY A 329 56.29 -5.26 -20.21
C GLY A 329 55.42 -4.12 -19.62
N GLY A 330 54.19 -4.43 -19.22
CA GLY A 330 53.28 -3.57 -18.44
C GLY A 330 52.25 -2.84 -19.31
N CYS A 331 51.02 -3.32 -19.48
CA CYS A 331 49.94 -3.31 -18.48
C CYS A 331 49.81 -1.95 -17.77
N PHE A 332 48.88 -1.13 -18.24
CA PHE A 332 48.06 -0.31 -17.34
C PHE A 332 46.69 -0.10 -17.96
N CYS A 333 45.72 -0.81 -17.39
CA CYS A 333 44.31 -0.45 -17.48
C CYS A 333 44.06 0.64 -16.44
N ILE A 334 43.64 1.84 -16.87
CA ILE A 334 42.58 2.65 -16.25
C ILE A 334 41.89 3.37 -17.41
#